data_AF-A0A4Y2NPW7-F1
#
_entry.id   AF-A0A4Y2NPW7-F1
#
_cell.length_a   1.000
_cell.length_b   1.000
_cell.length_c   1.000
_cell.angle_alpha   90.00
_cell.angle_beta   90.00
_cell.angle_gamma   90.00
#
_symmetry.space_group_name_H-M   'P 1'
#
loop_
_entity.id
_entity.type
_entity.pdbx_description
1 polymer ?
#
loop_
_entity_poly.entity_id
_entity_poly.type
_entity_poly.pdbx_seq_one_letter_code
_entity_poly.pdbx_strand_id
1 'polypeptide(L)' 'MITEEEIDETEDLNDEAEKIISHAEGTAALDVALRYIEQQPDALPHNVLFLKRLRDNAARKRLSAQKQTTLDSFFKH' A
#
# COMPACT_ATOMS: atom_id res chain seq x y z
N MET A 1 4.62 24.39 37.98
CA MET A 1 3.35 23.65 37.97
C MET A 1 2.36 24.46 37.17
N ILE A 2 2.01 23.97 35.99
CA ILE A 2 0.86 24.46 35.23
C ILE A 2 0.07 23.20 34.89
N THR A 3 -1.21 23.23 35.25
CA THR A 3 -2.18 22.14 35.13
C THR A 3 -2.88 22.23 33.79
N GLU A 4 -3.36 21.08 33.33
CA GLU A 4 -4.01 20.80 32.05
C GLU A 4 -5.21 21.74 31.78
N GLU A 5 -5.23 22.35 30.60
CA GLU A 5 -6.46 22.79 29.92
C GLU A 5 -6.56 22.01 28.61
N GLU A 6 -7.34 20.94 28.66
CA GLU A 6 -8.32 20.49 27.66
C GLU A 6 -8.08 20.98 26.22
N ILE A 7 -7.45 20.14 25.39
CA ILE A 7 -7.48 20.32 23.94
C ILE A 7 -8.81 19.77 23.46
N ASP A 8 -9.73 20.72 23.33
CA ASP A 8 -11.06 20.63 22.72
C ASP A 8 -11.01 19.89 21.37
N GLU A 9 -11.86 18.87 21.27
CA GLU A 9 -12.18 18.17 20.03
C GLU A 9 -12.90 19.16 19.10
N THR A 10 -12.27 19.56 18.00
CA THR A 10 -12.85 19.91 16.68
C THR A 10 -12.15 21.09 16.00
N GLU A 11 -10.98 20.83 15.41
CA GLU A 11 -10.59 21.56 14.20
C GLU A 11 -10.47 20.58 13.04
N ASP A 12 -11.63 20.40 12.41
CA ASP A 12 -11.79 19.99 11.03
C ASP A 12 -10.86 20.82 10.12
N LEU A 13 -9.68 20.29 9.86
CA LEU A 13 -8.73 20.80 8.87
C LEU A 13 -8.54 19.71 7.80
N ASN A 14 -9.47 19.68 6.82
CA ASN A 14 -9.20 20.05 5.43
C ASN A 14 -7.76 19.71 4.95
N ASP A 15 -7.47 18.91 3.93
CA ASP A 15 -8.06 18.68 2.62
C ASP A 15 -7.43 17.37 2.07
N GLU A 16 -8.19 16.52 1.37
CA GLU A 16 -7.67 15.41 0.55
C GLU A 16 -6.44 14.68 1.11
N ALA A 17 -6.60 13.85 2.15
CA ALA A 17 -5.61 12.82 2.40
C ALA A 17 -5.49 11.99 1.12
N GLU A 18 -4.41 12.19 0.34
CA GLU A 18 -4.11 11.47 -0.89
C GLU A 18 -4.47 10.02 -0.63
N LYS A 19 -5.48 9.50 -1.34
CA LYS A 19 -5.98 8.14 -1.08
C LYS A 19 -4.82 7.17 -1.31
N ILE A 20 -4.17 6.76 -0.22
CA ILE A 20 -3.03 5.85 -0.28
C ILE A 20 -3.56 4.54 -0.86
N ILE A 21 -3.06 4.19 -2.04
CA ILE A 21 -3.42 2.96 -2.73
C ILE A 21 -3.09 1.77 -1.82
N SER A 22 -4.08 0.92 -1.55
CA SER A 22 -3.87 -0.27 -0.74
C SER A 22 -2.89 -1.25 -1.41
N HIS A 23 -2.21 -2.10 -0.64
CA HIS A 23 -1.32 -3.10 -1.24
C HIS A 23 -2.05 -4.06 -2.19
N ALA A 24 -3.31 -4.38 -1.93
CA ALA A 24 -4.11 -5.24 -2.81
C ALA A 24 -4.41 -4.55 -4.15
N GLU A 25 -4.82 -3.28 -4.09
CA GLU A 25 -5.09 -2.46 -5.27
C GLU A 25 -3.82 -2.20 -6.08
N GLY A 26 -2.71 -1.89 -5.42
CA GLY A 26 -1.41 -1.72 -6.07
C GLY A 26 -0.93 -3.00 -6.76
N THR A 27 -1.11 -4.17 -6.15
CA THR A 27 -0.81 -5.45 -6.80
C THR A 27 -1.69 -5.67 -8.03
N ALA A 28 -3.01 -5.43 -7.94
CA ALA A 28 -3.93 -5.60 -9.06
C ALA A 28 -3.60 -4.67 -10.24
N ALA A 29 -3.28 -3.41 -9.96
CA ALA A 29 -2.87 -2.44 -10.97
C ALA A 29 -1.57 -2.86 -11.68
N LEU A 30 -0.59 -3.38 -10.92
CA LEU A 30 0.67 -3.87 -11.48
C LEU A 30 0.48 -5.13 -12.35
N ASP A 31 -0.45 -6.02 -12.00
CA ASP A 31 -0.79 -7.17 -12.83
C ASP A 31 -1.42 -6.76 -14.16
N VAL A 32 -2.29 -5.74 -14.15
CA VAL A 32 -2.87 -5.18 -15.39
C VAL A 32 -1.79 -4.51 -16.25
N ALA A 33 -0.94 -3.68 -15.64
CA ALA A 33 0.16 -3.01 -16.34
C ALA A 33 1.14 -4.01 -16.96
N LEU A 34 1.48 -5.07 -16.22
CA LEU A 34 2.35 -6.13 -16.72
C LEU A 34 1.75 -6.82 -17.95
N ARG A 35 0.47 -7.19 -17.90
CA ARG A 35 -0.24 -7.82 -19.02
C ARG A 35 -0.26 -6.91 -20.25
N TYR A 36 -0.51 -5.61 -20.05
CA TYR A 36 -0.51 -4.64 -21.14
C TYR A 36 0.87 -4.56 -21.81
N ILE A 37 1.95 -4.44 -21.03
CA ILE A 37 3.31 -4.35 -21.56
C ILE A 37 3.72 -5.63 -22.26
N GLU A 38 3.40 -6.81 -21.71
CA GLU A 38 3.71 -8.10 -22.36
C GLU A 38 2.99 -8.28 -23.71
N GLN A 39 1.92 -7.54 -23.98
CA GLN A 39 1.19 -7.54 -25.25
C GLN A 39 1.71 -6.53 -26.28
N GLN A 40 2.59 -5.60 -25.89
CA GLN A 40 3.09 -4.59 -26.82
C GLN A 40 4.14 -5.18 -27.78
N PRO A 41 4.12 -4.80 -29.07
CA PRO A 41 5.06 -5.32 -30.06
C PRO A 41 6.51 -4.89 -29.81
N ASP A 42 6.71 -3.78 -29.09
CA ASP A 42 7.99 -3.20 -28.70
C ASP A 42 8.36 -3.47 -27.23
N ALA A 43 7.69 -4.43 -26.60
CA ALA A 43 7.92 -4.78 -25.20
C ALA A 43 9.39 -5.13 -24.92
N LEU A 44 10.08 -4.23 -24.23
CA LEU A 44 11.47 -4.45 -23.85
C LEU A 44 11.55 -5.39 -22.63
N PRO A 45 12.41 -6.43 -22.65
CA PRO A 45 12.51 -7.39 -21.56
C PRO A 45 12.77 -6.75 -20.18
N HIS A 46 13.50 -5.63 -20.14
CA HIS A 46 13.79 -4.92 -18.90
C HIS A 46 12.55 -4.25 -18.28
N ASN A 47 11.59 -3.78 -19.10
CA ASN A 47 10.34 -3.21 -18.62
C ASN A 47 9.47 -4.28 -17.94
N VAL A 48 9.38 -5.46 -18.58
CA VAL A 48 8.67 -6.62 -18.02
C VAL A 48 9.29 -7.06 -16.70
N LEU A 49 10.62 -7.17 -16.64
CA LEU A 49 11.34 -7.58 -15.43
C LEU A 49 11.16 -6.56 -14.29
N PHE A 50 11.21 -5.26 -14.62
CA PHE A 50 10.99 -4.19 -13.66
C PHE A 50 9.59 -4.25 -13.04
N LEU A 51 8.54 -4.38 -13.85
CA LEU A 51 7.16 -4.49 -13.36
C LEU A 51 6.93 -5.74 -12.50
N LYS A 52 7.51 -6.89 -12.88
CA LYS A 52 7.47 -8.11 -12.06
C LYS A 52 8.09 -7.86 -10.68
N ARG A 53 9.25 -7.19 -10.61
CA ARG A 53 9.90 -6.85 -9.35
C ARG A 53 9.04 -5.95 -8.46
N LEU A 54 8.37 -4.94 -9.05
CA LEU A 54 7.46 -4.06 -8.31
C LEU A 54 6.28 -4.82 -7.74
N ARG A 55 5.64 -5.67 -8.55
CA ARG A 55 4.50 -6.49 -8.11
C ARG A 55 4.89 -7.41 -6.96
N ASP A 56 6.03 -8.08 -7.07
CA ASP A 56 6.51 -8.99 -6.03
C ASP A 56 6.84 -8.25 -4.72
N ASN A 57 7.30 -6.99 -4.82
CA ASN A 57 7.51 -6.14 -3.65
C ASN A 57 6.17 -5.79 -2.96
N ALA A 58 5.17 -5.37 -3.73
CA ALA A 58 3.82 -5.09 -3.22
C ALA A 58 3.21 -6.33 -2.54
N ALA A 59 3.33 -7.50 -3.17
CA ALA A 59 2.86 -8.77 -2.61
C ALA A 59 3.56 -9.13 -1.30
N ARG A 60 4.89 -8.96 -1.21
CA ARG A 60 5.64 -9.15 0.04
C ARG A 60 5.18 -8.22 1.14
N LYS A 61 4.99 -6.93 0.85
CA LYS A 61 4.49 -5.95 1.83
C LYS A 61 3.10 -6.32 2.35
N ARG A 62 2.20 -6.78 1.47
CA ARG A 62 0.88 -7.31 1.85
C ARG A 62 1.00 -8.47 2.84
N LEU A 63 1.86 -9.45 2.54
CA LEU A 63 2.06 -10.61 3.41
C LEU A 63 2.65 -10.21 4.77
N SER A 64 3.59 -9.27 4.80
CA SER A 64 4.16 -8.78 6.06
C SER A 64 3.12 -8.05 6.92
N ALA A 65 2.30 -7.17 6.31
CA ALA A 65 1.21 -6.49 7.00
C ALA A 65 0.17 -7.49 7.54
N GLN A 66 -0.16 -8.52 6.77
CA GLN A 66 -1.07 -9.57 7.20
C GLN A 66 -0.51 -10.38 8.39
N LYS A 67 0.80 -10.65 8.41
CA LYS A 67 1.45 -11.32 9.55
C LYS A 67 1.44 -10.45 10.80
N GLN A 68 1.73 -9.15 10.67
CA GLN A 68 1.74 -8.21 11.79
C GLN A 68 0.34 -8.13 12.44
N THR A 69 -0.69 -7.90 11.62
CA THR A 69 -2.08 -7.85 12.10
C THR A 69 -2.52 -9.14 12.78
N THR A 70 -2.08 -10.29 12.25
CA THR A 70 -2.35 -11.59 12.88
C THR A 70 -1.68 -11.69 14.26
N LEU A 71 -0.39 -11.37 14.38
CA LEU A 71 0.32 -11.40 15.67
C LEU A 71 -0.29 -10.43 16.69
N ASP A 72 -0.58 -9.19 16.27
CA ASP A 72 -1.21 -8.20 17.13
C ASP A 72 -2.58 -8.67 17.65
N SER A 73 -3.33 -9.44 16.85
CA SER A 73 -4.59 -10.03 17.30
C SER A 73 -4.41 -11.16 18.31
N PHE A 74 -3.35 -11.98 18.16
CA PHE A 74 -3.04 -13.07 19.09
C PHE A 74 -2.67 -12.58 20.49
N PHE A 75 -1.97 -11.45 20.61
CA PHE A 75 -1.55 -10.89 21.91
C PHE A 75 -2.63 -10.04 22.60
N LYS A 76 -3.77 -9.79 21.94
CA LYS A 76 -4.91 -9.04 22.50
C LYS A 76 -5.98 -9.96 23.11
N HIS A 77 -5.77 -11.27 23.10
CA HIS A 77 -6.54 -12.29 23.82
C HIS A 77 -5.69 -12.92 24.92
#